data_AF-W5SYJ9-F1
#
_entry.id   AF-W5SYJ9-F1
#
_cell.length_a   1.000
_cell.length_b   1.000
_cell.length_c   1.000
_cell.angle_alpha   90.00
_cell.angle_beta   90.00
_cell.angle_gamma   90.00
#
_symmetry.space_group_name_H-M   'P 1'
#
loop_
_entity.id
_entity.type
_entity.pdbx_description
1 polymer ?
#
loop_
_entity_poly.entity_id
_entity_poly.type
_entity_poly.pdbx_seq_one_letter_code
_entity_poly.pdbx_strand_id
1 'polypeptide(L)'
;MTNWRITSLKAIHTKRGVKLVVDTTSDSSKPHYEPHVEVGGEDDIYGICTDIDEFTNTATVIPITNNFQGYLVAKEGSSIKRKDKLKFNTNGELEKNDSSNGKINAMALSDVIELDTEKKLCIVNVAIYGNKGKPS
;
A
#
# COMPACT_ATOMS: atom_id res chain seq x y z
N MET A 1 -8.48 5.71 16.99
CA MET A 1 -7.78 5.15 15.82
C MET A 1 -7.44 3.71 16.14
N THR A 2 -8.02 2.76 15.42
CA THR A 2 -7.79 1.33 15.65
C THR A 2 -6.61 0.90 14.78
N ASN A 3 -5.43 0.78 15.39
CA ASN A 3 -4.25 0.25 14.71
C ASN A 3 -4.29 -1.28 14.80
N TRP A 4 -4.22 -1.94 13.65
CA TRP A 4 -4.14 -3.39 13.59
C TRP A 4 -2.67 -3.81 13.65
N ARG A 5 -2.34 -4.73 14.56
CA ARG A 5 -1.02 -5.36 14.68
C ARG A 5 -1.08 -6.72 13.98
N ILE A 6 -0.16 -6.96 13.05
CA ILE A 6 -0.05 -8.21 12.28
C ILE A 6 1.37 -8.75 12.47
N THR A 7 1.50 -10.03 12.87
CA THR A 7 2.65 -10.58 13.60
C THR A 7 3.66 -11.37 12.74
N SER A 8 3.55 -11.34 11.42
CA SER A 8 4.52 -12.03 10.55
C SER A 8 4.68 -11.28 9.23
N LEU A 9 5.93 -11.13 8.78
CA LEU A 9 6.29 -10.45 7.54
C LEU A 9 7.60 -11.01 6.99
N LYS A 10 7.61 -11.36 5.70
CA LYS A 10 8.85 -11.40 4.92
C LYS A 10 9.21 -9.95 4.57
N ALA A 11 10.42 -9.55 4.94
CA ALA A 11 10.93 -8.19 4.88
C ALA A 11 10.69 -7.46 3.54
N ILE A 12 10.79 -6.13 3.63
CA ILE A 12 10.75 -5.10 2.59
C ILE A 12 9.34 -4.52 2.40
N HIS A 13 9.26 -3.18 2.28
CA HIS A 13 8.15 -2.35 1.81
C HIS A 13 7.29 -1.60 2.84
N THR A 14 7.91 -0.78 3.69
CA THR A 14 7.19 0.32 4.38
C THR A 14 6.67 1.34 3.35
N LYS A 15 5.60 2.05 3.71
CA LYS A 15 4.94 3.10 2.90
C LYS A 15 4.32 2.61 1.59
N ARG A 16 3.89 1.34 1.54
CA ARG A 16 3.25 0.71 0.38
C ARG A 16 1.86 0.17 0.70
N GLY A 17 1.09 -0.09 -0.35
CA GLY A 17 -0.11 -0.91 -0.30
C GLY A 17 0.21 -2.36 0.07
N VAL A 18 -0.65 -2.97 0.88
CA VAL A 18 -0.55 -4.37 1.32
C VAL A 18 -1.87 -5.08 1.22
N LYS A 19 -1.80 -6.40 1.00
CA LYS A 19 -2.91 -7.35 1.09
C LYS A 19 -2.81 -8.14 2.38
N LEU A 20 -3.96 -8.59 2.88
CA LEU A 20 -4.04 -9.51 4.01
C LEU A 20 -4.00 -10.95 3.49
N VAL A 21 -3.07 -11.75 4.00
CA VAL A 21 -2.95 -13.17 3.69
C VAL A 21 -3.21 -13.96 4.97
N VAL A 22 -3.86 -15.11 4.81
CA VAL A 22 -4.10 -16.04 5.91
C VAL A 22 -3.57 -17.40 5.46
N ASP A 23 -2.44 -17.80 6.01
CA ASP A 23 -1.91 -19.14 5.77
C ASP A 23 -2.81 -20.16 6.44
N THR A 24 -3.36 -21.09 5.68
CA THR A 24 -4.33 -22.10 6.18
C THR A 24 -3.69 -23.45 6.51
N THR A 25 -2.41 -23.63 6.20
CA THR A 25 -1.68 -24.90 6.34
C THR A 25 -0.30 -24.66 6.93
N SER A 26 0.02 -25.34 8.03
CA SER A 26 1.39 -25.46 8.54
C SER A 26 2.00 -26.79 8.08
N ASP A 27 3.34 -26.89 8.08
CA ASP A 27 4.12 -28.12 7.82
C ASP A 27 3.76 -29.31 8.75
N SER A 28 2.85 -29.11 9.70
CA SER A 28 2.46 -30.07 10.73
C SER A 28 0.98 -30.50 10.65
N SER A 29 0.37 -30.60 9.46
CA SER A 29 -0.96 -31.21 9.24
C SER A 29 -2.13 -30.66 10.09
N LYS A 30 -1.91 -29.58 10.83
CA LYS A 30 -2.90 -28.91 11.69
C LYS A 30 -3.29 -27.60 11.04
N PRO A 31 -4.59 -27.23 11.06
CA PRO A 31 -5.02 -25.92 10.63
C PRO A 31 -4.28 -24.87 11.47
N HIS A 32 -3.54 -24.04 10.77
CA HIS A 32 -2.89 -22.86 11.30
C HIS A 32 -3.59 -21.68 10.64
N TYR A 33 -3.83 -20.61 11.38
CA TYR A 33 -4.47 -19.39 10.87
C TYR A 33 -3.71 -18.21 11.42
N GLU A 34 -2.50 -18.01 10.91
CA GLU A 34 -1.74 -16.80 11.23
C GLU A 34 -1.94 -15.79 10.10
N PRO A 35 -2.61 -14.65 10.38
CA PRO A 35 -2.70 -13.59 9.40
C PRO A 35 -1.35 -12.88 9.27
N HIS A 36 -0.94 -12.65 8.04
CA HIS A 36 0.21 -11.82 7.70
C HIS A 36 -0.14 -10.82 6.59
N VAL A 37 0.75 -9.87 6.34
CA VAL A 37 0.62 -8.95 5.22
C VAL A 37 1.70 -9.19 4.21
N GLU A 38 1.32 -9.04 2.96
CA GLU A 38 2.24 -9.03 1.83
C GLU A 38 2.01 -7.77 1.02
N VAL A 39 2.96 -7.42 0.18
CA VAL A 39 2.75 -6.40 -0.84
C VAL A 39 1.52 -6.76 -1.67
N GLY A 40 0.66 -5.77 -1.90
CA GLY A 40 -0.59 -5.94 -2.62
C GLY A 40 -1.20 -4.61 -3.03
N GLY A 41 -2.20 -4.68 -3.90
CA GLY A 41 -2.80 -3.52 -4.53
C GLY A 41 -4.01 -3.88 -5.38
N GLU A 42 -4.44 -2.97 -6.24
CA GLU A 42 -5.57 -3.22 -7.14
C GLU A 42 -6.83 -3.74 -6.43
N ASP A 43 -7.19 -5.00 -6.66
CA ASP A 43 -8.38 -5.64 -6.11
C ASP A 43 -8.17 -6.29 -4.73
N ASP A 44 -6.92 -6.58 -4.35
CA ASP A 44 -6.58 -7.25 -3.09
C ASP A 44 -6.03 -6.30 -2.00
N ILE A 45 -6.05 -4.99 -2.27
CA ILE A 45 -5.61 -3.96 -1.33
C ILE A 45 -6.41 -4.03 -0.01
N TYR A 46 -5.73 -4.35 1.07
CA TYR A 46 -6.27 -4.36 2.43
C TYR A 46 -6.00 -3.02 3.13
N GLY A 47 -4.78 -2.49 2.97
CA GLY A 47 -4.38 -1.27 3.65
C GLY A 47 -3.01 -0.78 3.22
N ILE A 48 -2.47 0.13 4.01
CA ILE A 48 -1.18 0.79 3.78
C ILE A 48 -0.29 0.43 4.95
N CYS A 49 0.83 -0.24 4.67
CA CYS A 49 1.87 -0.47 5.67
C CYS A 49 2.64 0.83 5.87
N THR A 50 2.59 1.42 7.07
CA THR A 50 3.29 2.67 7.37
C THR A 50 4.64 2.46 8.05
N ASP A 51 4.78 1.34 8.76
CA ASP A 51 5.95 1.02 9.57
C ASP A 51 6.08 -0.50 9.78
N ILE A 52 7.31 -0.97 9.91
CA ILE A 52 7.65 -2.37 10.19
C ILE A 52 8.64 -2.38 11.35
N ASP A 53 8.27 -3.05 12.43
CA ASP A 53 9.19 -3.41 13.50
C ASP A 53 9.84 -4.76 13.14
N GLU A 54 11.08 -4.70 12.66
CA GLU A 54 11.86 -5.87 12.26
C GLU A 54 12.25 -6.76 13.45
N PHE A 55 12.27 -6.24 14.68
CA PHE A 55 12.58 -7.05 15.86
C PHE A 55 11.41 -7.96 16.22
N THR A 56 10.19 -7.45 16.12
CA THR A 56 8.96 -8.22 16.43
C THR A 56 8.25 -8.77 15.20
N ASN A 57 8.77 -8.54 14.00
CA ASN A 57 8.12 -8.82 12.72
C ASN A 57 6.68 -8.28 12.64
N THR A 58 6.44 -7.11 13.23
CA THR A 58 5.10 -6.51 13.30
C THR A 58 4.97 -5.36 12.31
N ALA A 59 3.95 -5.40 11.46
CA ALA A 59 3.56 -4.26 10.64
C ALA A 59 2.50 -3.40 11.31
N THR A 60 2.64 -2.08 11.13
CA THR A 60 1.56 -1.12 11.37
C THR A 60 0.83 -0.87 10.05
N VAL A 61 -0.41 -1.33 9.97
CA VAL A 61 -1.26 -1.17 8.78
C VAL A 61 -2.42 -0.23 9.06
N ILE A 62 -2.57 0.77 8.19
CA ILE A 62 -3.75 1.62 8.14
C ILE A 62 -4.71 1.05 7.10
N PRO A 63 -5.95 0.66 7.48
CA PRO A 63 -6.95 0.19 6.51
C PRO A 63 -7.16 1.20 5.39
N ILE A 64 -7.36 0.73 4.16
CA ILE A 64 -7.51 1.61 3.00
C ILE A 64 -8.71 2.56 3.14
N THR A 65 -9.72 2.15 3.90
CA THR A 65 -10.96 2.90 4.17
C THR A 65 -10.78 4.05 5.16
N ASN A 66 -9.65 4.14 5.86
CA ASN A 66 -9.38 5.24 6.78
C ASN A 66 -8.85 6.47 6.03
N ASN A 67 -9.18 7.65 6.56
CA ASN A 67 -8.55 8.89 6.12
C ASN A 67 -7.07 8.85 6.50
N PHE A 68 -6.19 8.91 5.51
CA PHE A 68 -4.75 8.97 5.70
C PHE A 68 -4.17 10.02 4.75
N GLN A 69 -3.21 10.80 5.25
CA GLN A 69 -2.40 11.70 4.43
C GLN A 69 -0.93 11.49 4.76
N GLY A 70 -0.11 11.34 3.73
CA GLY A 70 1.33 11.15 3.93
C GLY A 70 2.08 10.81 2.65
N TYR A 71 3.39 10.66 2.80
CA TYR A 71 4.27 10.23 1.71
C TYR A 71 4.26 8.72 1.57
N LEU A 72 3.91 8.25 0.37
CA LEU A 72 3.88 6.84 0.00
C LEU A 72 4.75 6.60 -1.22
N VAL A 73 5.17 5.34 -1.41
CA VAL A 73 6.00 4.93 -2.54
C VAL A 73 5.21 5.05 -3.84
N ALA A 74 5.82 5.70 -4.83
CA ALA A 74 5.33 5.79 -6.19
C ALA A 74 6.12 4.84 -7.09
N LYS A 75 5.49 4.42 -8.19
CA LYS A 75 6.14 3.64 -9.23
C LYS A 75 7.35 4.40 -9.80
N GLU A 76 8.43 3.68 -10.03
CA GLU A 76 9.62 4.21 -10.72
C GLU A 76 9.24 4.82 -12.07
N GLY A 77 9.86 5.96 -12.41
CA GLY A 77 9.64 6.65 -13.68
C GLY A 77 8.23 7.22 -13.84
N SER A 78 7.44 7.27 -12.76
CA SER A 78 6.12 7.87 -12.79
C SER A 78 6.20 9.39 -13.02
N SER A 79 5.26 9.92 -13.79
CA SER A 79 5.13 11.35 -14.05
C SER A 79 4.00 11.98 -13.21
N ILE A 80 3.80 11.46 -11.98
CA ILE A 80 2.70 11.88 -11.12
C ILE A 80 2.83 13.36 -10.77
N LYS A 81 1.74 14.10 -11.04
CA LYS A 81 1.61 15.51 -10.71
C LYS A 81 0.57 15.72 -9.63
N ARG A 82 0.71 16.83 -8.89
CA ARG A 82 -0.31 17.26 -7.93
C ARG A 82 -1.70 17.25 -8.59
N LYS A 83 -2.71 16.76 -7.86
CA LYS A 83 -4.10 16.49 -8.27
C LYS A 83 -4.32 15.26 -9.15
N ASP A 84 -3.28 14.52 -9.52
CA ASP A 84 -3.47 13.24 -10.19
C ASP A 84 -4.22 12.26 -9.28
N LYS A 85 -5.13 11.49 -9.89
CA LYS A 85 -5.83 10.37 -9.25
C LYS A 85 -4.95 9.13 -9.37
N LEU A 86 -4.74 8.45 -8.25
CA LEU A 86 -3.79 7.35 -8.15
C LEU A 86 -4.47 6.06 -7.70
N LYS A 87 -3.86 4.94 -8.06
CA LYS A 87 -4.20 3.60 -7.58
C LYS A 87 -2.94 2.88 -7.09
N PHE A 88 -3.12 1.89 -6.22
CA PHE A 88 -2.04 0.96 -5.87
C PHE A 88 -1.92 -0.12 -6.96
N ASN A 89 -0.72 -0.33 -7.49
CA ASN A 89 -0.42 -1.44 -8.39
C ASN A 89 -0.16 -2.74 -7.59
N THR A 90 0.06 -3.85 -8.29
CA THR A 90 0.35 -5.17 -7.68
C THR A 90 1.57 -5.18 -6.74
N ASN A 91 2.49 -4.22 -6.90
CA ASN A 91 3.67 -4.03 -6.05
C ASN A 91 3.43 -3.06 -4.89
N GLY A 92 2.18 -2.68 -4.63
CA GLY A 92 1.80 -1.75 -3.57
C GLY A 92 2.33 -0.33 -3.79
N GLU A 93 2.74 0.02 -5.00
CA GLU A 93 3.22 1.35 -5.36
C GLU A 93 2.09 2.16 -5.98
N LEU A 94 2.14 3.47 -5.79
CA LEU A 94 1.20 4.39 -6.43
C LEU A 94 1.57 4.62 -7.89
N GLU A 95 0.59 4.45 -8.77
CA GLU A 95 0.67 4.86 -10.17
C GLU A 95 -0.56 5.68 -10.57
N LYS A 96 -0.40 6.46 -11.63
CA LYS A 96 -1.48 7.28 -12.18
C LYS A 96 -2.61 6.36 -12.66
N ASN A 97 -3.84 6.70 -12.28
CA ASN A 97 -5.02 6.00 -12.79
C ASN A 97 -5.50 6.69 -14.07
N ASP A 98 -5.01 6.20 -15.21
CA ASP A 98 -5.41 6.70 -16.54
C ASP A 98 -6.70 6.05 -17.06
N SER A 99 -7.22 5.03 -16.37
CA SER A 99 -8.41 4.31 -16.81
C SER A 99 -9.70 5.09 -16.52
N SER A 100 -10.66 4.97 -17.43
CA SER A 100 -11.99 5.57 -17.27
C SER A 100 -12.79 4.93 -16.12
N ASN A 101 -12.56 3.65 -15.83
CA ASN A 101 -13.34 2.86 -14.87
C ASN A 101 -12.53 2.32 -13.67
N GLY A 102 -11.27 2.73 -13.51
CA GLY A 102 -10.41 2.19 -12.47
C GLY A 102 -10.72 2.72 -11.08
N LYS A 103 -10.50 1.87 -10.08
CA LYS A 103 -10.55 2.22 -8.67
C LYS A 103 -9.55 3.34 -8.37
N ILE A 104 -10.00 4.39 -7.68
CA ILE A 104 -9.15 5.49 -7.22
C ILE A 104 -8.95 5.29 -5.72
N ASN A 105 -7.69 5.14 -5.32
CA ASN A 105 -7.31 4.98 -3.92
C ASN A 105 -6.86 6.29 -3.28
N ALA A 106 -6.21 7.16 -4.07
CA ALA A 106 -5.56 8.35 -3.57
C ALA A 106 -5.60 9.52 -4.56
N MET A 107 -5.31 10.72 -4.07
CA MET A 107 -5.02 11.90 -4.89
C MET A 107 -3.66 12.46 -4.48
N ALA A 108 -2.86 12.78 -5.49
CA ALA A 108 -1.57 13.43 -5.30
C ALA A 108 -1.73 14.84 -4.72
N LEU A 109 -1.05 15.12 -3.62
CA LEU A 109 -0.93 16.44 -3.00
C LEU A 109 0.39 17.12 -3.37
N SER A 110 1.36 16.38 -3.92
CA SER A 110 2.60 16.90 -4.49
C SER A 110 2.83 16.29 -5.88
N ASP A 111 3.81 16.83 -6.59
CA ASP A 111 4.48 16.08 -7.64
C ASP A 111 5.28 14.93 -7.03
N VAL A 112 5.61 13.93 -7.84
CA VAL A 112 6.53 12.86 -7.44
C VAL A 112 7.91 13.43 -7.09
N ILE A 113 8.53 12.86 -6.06
CA ILE A 113 9.86 13.20 -5.59
C ILE A 113 10.73 11.95 -5.73
N GLU A 114 11.82 12.07 -6.47
CA GLU A 114 12.87 11.05 -6.53
C GLU A 114 13.81 11.27 -5.34
N LEU A 115 13.90 10.26 -4.46
CA LEU A 115 14.77 10.31 -3.29
C LEU A 115 16.15 9.71 -3.55
N ASP A 116 16.21 8.71 -4.40
CA ASP A 116 17.43 7.97 -4.70
C ASP A 116 17.45 7.64 -6.19
N THR A 117 18.39 8.26 -6.91
CA THR A 117 18.55 8.07 -8.36
C THR A 117 19.17 6.71 -8.70
N GLU A 118 19.90 6.09 -7.77
CA GLU A 118 20.52 4.77 -7.96
C GLU A 118 19.54 3.64 -7.66
N LYS A 119 18.79 3.75 -6.56
CA LYS A 119 17.76 2.78 -6.15
C LYS A 119 16.38 3.05 -6.72
N LYS A 120 16.23 4.14 -7.49
CA LYS A 120 15.01 4.53 -8.18
C LYS A 120 13.80 4.65 -7.26
N LEU A 121 14.03 5.12 -6.02
CA LEU A 121 12.97 5.28 -5.03
C LEU A 121 12.22 6.59 -5.26
N CYS A 122 10.95 6.46 -5.66
CA CYS A 122 10.04 7.58 -5.81
C CYS A 122 9.02 7.63 -4.67
N ILE A 123 8.74 8.83 -4.16
CA ILE A 123 7.65 9.06 -3.20
C ILE A 123 6.72 10.18 -3.66
N VAL A 124 5.49 10.15 -3.18
CA VAL A 124 4.51 11.22 -3.45
C VAL A 124 3.67 11.45 -2.21
N ASN A 125 3.41 12.72 -1.86
CA ASN A 125 2.48 13.07 -0.81
C ASN A 125 1.06 12.86 -1.33
N VAL A 126 0.23 12.11 -0.60
CA VAL A 126 -1.14 11.79 -1.02
C VAL A 126 -2.14 11.94 0.11
N ALA A 127 -3.40 12.13 -0.26
CA ALA A 127 -4.55 11.86 0.58
C ALA A 127 -5.27 10.61 0.08
N ILE A 128 -5.58 9.69 0.99
CA ILE A 128 -6.29 8.43 0.73
C ILE A 128 -7.79 8.65 0.93
N TYR A 129 -8.59 8.09 0.03
CA TYR A 129 -10.06 8.21 0.06
C TYR A 129 -10.79 6.87 0.11
N GLY A 130 -10.09 5.76 0.35
CA GLY A 130 -10.67 4.43 0.25
C GLY A 130 -10.71 3.88 -1.16
N ASN A 131 -11.48 2.81 -1.37
CA ASN A 131 -11.66 2.19 -2.68
C ASN A 131 -12.87 2.81 -3.37
N LYS A 132 -12.70 3.99 -3.98
CA LYS A 132 -13.81 4.69 -4.65
C LYS A 132 -13.82 4.38 -6.14
N GLY A 133 -15.01 4.03 -6.66
CA GLY A 133 -15.28 4.09 -8.09
C GLY A 133 -15.22 5.55 -8.56
N LYS A 134 -14.76 5.78 -9.80
CA LYS A 134 -14.81 7.12 -10.40
C LYS A 134 -16.28 7.57 -10.46
N PRO A 135 -16.66 8.75 -9.95
CA PRO A 135 -18.03 9.25 -10.14
C PRO A 135 -18.29 9.42 -11.65
N SER A 136 -19.44 8.90 -12.10
CA SER A 136 -19.96 9.00 -13.46
C SER A 136 -20.19 10.44 -13.88
#